data_AF-A0A1H4DHM3-F1
#
_entry.id   AF-A0A1H4DHM3-F1
#
_cell.length_a   1.000
_cell.length_b   1.000
_cell.length_c   1.000
_cell.angle_alpha   90.00
_cell.angle_beta   90.00
_cell.angle_gamma   90.00
#
_symmetry.space_group_name_H-M   'P 1'
#
loop_
_entity.id
_entity.type
_entity.pdbx_description
1 polymer ?
#
loop_
_entity_poly.entity_id
_entity_poly.type
_entity_poly.pdbx_seq_one_letter_code
_entity_poly.pdbx_strand_id
1 'polypeptide(L)'
;MANYSEVKAVCERLQREGQIITLDLLAKHLDGSRSSIVVHFDHWCSETQYVPKQGKQDTAASSGKGMASLSALTDKVPGSLSKMINFSKKMMKDKSSASEADKPRAEVSETPSSELKQKTESDLPAIDAALTDPPADNKPVAKSMDDAIVRAAEAVSKPKQDKAIAQETKKQAVAKEDKEIAAQQVATPSKAAREADVTTSSEPTNEPVASDAMVSQLEMHIEELEQQQQDLQQEIAQLRDRARELTEDSEDLHQQFTDAQQLAIERQKALNELQQSLVQHQAELNQVKDRLAEAEQQRDEATQAKRQGDEQYELLAQKLDALQMANAELQSQAGSKHAEHVSQLEEKLEQTQKELALQKQELPVLEQQLQKAEQASATLQKKLDEASQHYQQLEAKLKESEQNAADQGGNLAQLQQERDDARQQLEDVIAAKDEMADQLKEQALQIEQLSSKLPEMRSQHEFVEQEQELQRLRSRLQVMESKIAHLQNTNQMLKEQSEVTAGHQSRQRETIKLQREENKQLREAQQQYLQEKEQLQQRLAKMEEQLSFVKNNSTSTIERLTLSNQQAQQRIATLEQQLSKAGIA
;
A
#
# COMPACT_ATOMS: atom_id res chain seq x y z
N MET A 1 -13.18 14.63 -13.78
CA MET A 1 -12.16 13.95 -14.61
C MET A 1 -12.32 14.50 -16.02
N ALA A 2 -11.25 14.66 -16.80
CA ALA A 2 -11.39 15.15 -18.17
C ALA A 2 -12.09 14.09 -19.03
N ASN A 3 -13.05 14.51 -19.85
CA ASN A 3 -13.79 13.61 -20.74
C ASN A 3 -13.08 13.50 -22.10
N TYR A 4 -13.21 12.35 -22.79
CA TYR A 4 -12.57 12.14 -24.09
C TYR A 4 -13.00 13.19 -25.13
N SER A 5 -14.29 13.58 -25.10
CA SER A 5 -14.85 14.62 -25.97
C SER A 5 -14.19 15.99 -25.76
N GLU A 6 -13.85 16.36 -24.53
CA GLU A 6 -13.20 17.63 -24.19
C GLU A 6 -11.74 17.63 -24.65
N VAL A 7 -11.02 16.53 -24.37
CA VAL A 7 -9.63 16.33 -24.82
C VAL A 7 -9.54 16.40 -26.34
N LYS A 8 -10.43 15.67 -27.04
CA LYS A 8 -10.55 15.68 -28.50
C LYS A 8 -10.87 17.08 -29.05
N ALA A 9 -11.85 17.78 -28.48
CA ALA A 9 -12.24 19.12 -28.93
C ALA A 9 -11.15 20.19 -28.72
N VAL A 10 -10.28 20.04 -27.70
CA VAL A 10 -9.10 20.90 -27.52
C VAL A 10 -7.98 20.51 -28.49
N CYS A 11 -7.70 19.22 -28.68
CA CYS A 11 -6.68 18.77 -29.63
C CYS A 11 -7.01 19.19 -31.08
N GLU A 12 -8.25 18.98 -31.53
CA GLU A 12 -8.72 19.41 -32.86
C GLU A 12 -8.72 20.94 -33.04
N ARG A 13 -8.84 21.71 -31.95
CA ARG A 13 -8.75 23.18 -31.99
C ARG A 13 -7.30 23.60 -32.17
N LEU A 14 -6.39 23.11 -31.33
CA LEU A 14 -4.95 23.37 -31.42
C LEU A 14 -4.38 22.94 -32.77
N GLN A 15 -4.84 21.81 -33.32
CA GLN A 15 -4.47 21.33 -34.65
C GLN A 15 -4.93 22.29 -35.77
N ARG A 16 -6.15 22.84 -35.69
CA ARG A 16 -6.66 23.86 -36.62
C ARG A 16 -5.94 25.20 -36.51
N GLU A 17 -5.49 25.55 -35.32
CA GLU A 17 -4.65 26.74 -35.06
C GLU A 17 -3.17 26.52 -35.45
N GLY A 18 -2.78 25.30 -35.86
CA GLY A 18 -1.41 24.96 -36.22
C GLY A 18 -0.44 24.89 -35.04
N GLN A 19 -0.93 24.94 -33.81
CA GLN A 19 -0.11 24.88 -32.60
C GLN A 19 0.46 23.47 -32.38
N ILE A 20 1.66 23.37 -31.79
CA ILE A 20 2.21 22.09 -31.38
C ILE A 20 1.46 21.61 -30.14
N ILE A 21 0.67 20.55 -30.29
CA ILE A 21 -0.10 19.97 -29.18
C ILE A 21 0.89 19.30 -28.20
N THR A 22 0.97 19.83 -26.98
CA THR A 22 1.77 19.26 -25.88
C THR A 22 0.90 18.99 -24.66
N LEU A 23 1.30 18.02 -23.85
CA LEU A 23 0.56 17.63 -22.64
C LEU A 23 0.41 18.77 -21.62
N ASP A 24 1.41 19.65 -21.50
CA ASP A 24 1.32 20.82 -20.62
C ASP A 24 0.42 21.93 -21.18
N LEU A 25 0.17 21.96 -22.50
CA LEU A 25 -0.81 22.87 -23.10
C LEU A 25 -2.25 22.32 -22.92
N LEU A 26 -2.43 21.01 -23.01
CA LEU A 26 -3.70 20.33 -22.72
C LEU A 26 -4.07 20.45 -21.23
N ALA A 27 -3.12 20.23 -20.32
CA ALA A 27 -3.31 20.38 -18.88
C ALA A 27 -3.60 21.83 -18.41
N LYS A 28 -3.44 22.83 -19.29
CA LYS A 28 -3.87 24.23 -19.05
C LYS A 28 -5.28 24.54 -19.55
N HIS A 29 -5.87 23.69 -20.38
CA HIS A 29 -7.18 23.90 -21.02
C HIS A 29 -8.26 22.93 -20.51
N LEU A 30 -7.92 22.00 -19.62
CA LEU A 30 -8.76 20.88 -19.19
C LEU A 30 -8.63 20.67 -17.68
N ASP A 31 -9.73 20.87 -16.94
CA ASP A 31 -9.78 20.64 -15.48
C ASP A 31 -9.85 19.12 -15.16
N GLY A 32 -8.71 18.44 -15.28
CA GLY A 32 -8.59 17.01 -15.06
C GLY A 32 -7.23 16.56 -14.56
N SER A 33 -7.18 15.36 -13.97
CA SER A 33 -5.91 14.72 -13.62
C SER A 33 -5.06 14.53 -14.87
N ARG A 34 -3.76 14.85 -14.80
CA ARG A 34 -2.78 14.66 -15.87
C ARG A 34 -2.79 13.22 -16.41
N SER A 35 -3.05 12.21 -15.57
CA SER A 35 -3.17 10.81 -16.00
C SER A 35 -4.41 10.54 -16.89
N SER A 36 -5.55 11.15 -16.58
CA SER A 36 -6.78 11.06 -17.39
C SER A 36 -6.60 11.80 -18.73
N ILE A 37 -5.91 12.95 -18.71
CA ILE A 37 -5.58 13.69 -19.94
C ILE A 37 -4.61 12.88 -20.83
N VAL A 38 -3.59 12.22 -20.28
CA VAL A 38 -2.67 11.36 -21.03
C VAL A 38 -3.42 10.21 -21.74
N VAL A 39 -4.22 9.43 -21.01
CA VAL A 39 -4.94 8.28 -21.60
C VAL A 39 -5.88 8.70 -22.74
N HIS A 40 -6.55 9.83 -22.59
CA HIS A 40 -7.42 10.37 -23.64
C HIS A 40 -6.62 11.01 -24.81
N PHE A 41 -5.46 11.60 -24.55
CA PHE A 41 -4.59 12.14 -25.59
C PHE A 41 -3.93 11.04 -26.43
N ASP A 42 -3.46 9.95 -25.82
CA ASP A 42 -2.92 8.79 -26.52
C ASP A 42 -3.99 8.13 -27.39
N HIS A 43 -5.22 8.01 -26.87
CA HIS A 43 -6.36 7.52 -27.66
C HIS A 43 -6.66 8.43 -28.87
N TRP A 44 -6.67 9.75 -28.68
CA TRP A 44 -6.86 10.71 -29.78
C TRP A 44 -5.73 10.67 -30.82
N CYS A 45 -4.47 10.52 -30.38
CA CYS A 45 -3.33 10.33 -31.30
C CYS A 45 -3.47 9.04 -32.11
N SER A 46 -3.97 7.96 -31.50
CA SER A 46 -4.25 6.69 -32.20
C SER A 46 -5.39 6.80 -33.22
N GLU A 47 -6.43 7.60 -32.91
CA GLU A 47 -7.58 7.82 -33.82
C GLU A 47 -7.19 8.70 -35.02
N THR A 48 -6.33 9.71 -34.81
CA THR A 48 -5.98 10.73 -35.81
C THR A 48 -4.66 10.48 -36.54
N GLN A 49 -3.90 9.46 -36.16
CA GLN A 49 -2.50 9.24 -36.58
C GLN A 49 -1.58 10.46 -36.33
N TYR A 50 -1.91 11.29 -35.33
CA TYR A 50 -1.09 12.45 -34.98
C TYR A 50 0.24 11.99 -34.37
N VAL A 51 1.32 12.11 -35.15
CA VAL A 51 2.69 11.96 -34.66
C VAL A 51 3.14 13.28 -34.05
N PRO A 52 3.40 13.36 -32.73
CA PRO A 52 3.87 14.59 -32.11
C PRO A 52 5.21 15.02 -32.71
N LYS A 53 5.26 16.21 -33.31
CA LYS A 53 6.52 16.81 -33.76
C LYS A 53 7.39 17.06 -32.53
N GLN A 54 8.38 16.20 -32.29
CA GLN A 54 9.37 16.40 -31.25
C GLN A 54 10.05 17.76 -31.49
N GLY A 55 9.75 18.72 -30.61
CA GLY A 55 10.35 20.04 -30.69
C GLY A 55 11.87 19.91 -30.54
N LYS A 56 12.62 20.65 -31.37
CA LYS A 56 14.06 20.79 -31.16
C LYS A 56 14.26 21.37 -29.76
N GLN A 57 14.88 20.59 -28.86
CA GLN A 57 15.36 21.13 -27.60
C GLN A 57 16.60 21.97 -27.92
N ASP A 58 16.48 23.29 -27.76
CA ASP A 58 17.63 24.19 -27.89
C ASP A 58 18.65 23.87 -26.78
N THR A 59 19.90 23.67 -27.19
CA THR A 59 20.93 23.08 -26.32
C THR A 59 21.55 24.11 -25.39
N ALA A 60 21.16 24.11 -24.11
CA ALA A 60 21.82 24.87 -23.05
C ALA A 60 21.83 24.10 -21.71
N ALA A 61 22.98 24.07 -21.02
CA ALA A 61 23.25 23.43 -19.72
C ALA A 61 22.83 21.94 -19.59
N SER A 62 23.72 20.94 -19.70
CA SER A 62 24.92 20.65 -18.88
C SER A 62 24.63 20.25 -17.43
N SER A 63 25.19 19.10 -17.02
CA SER A 63 25.28 18.56 -15.65
C SER A 63 24.00 18.04 -14.97
N GLY A 64 23.65 16.77 -15.22
CA GLY A 64 22.76 15.97 -14.38
C GLY A 64 22.86 14.48 -14.71
N LYS A 65 23.27 13.63 -13.76
CA LYS A 65 23.40 12.17 -13.97
C LYS A 65 22.05 11.47 -13.74
N GLY A 66 21.60 10.62 -14.67
CA GLY A 66 20.48 9.71 -14.41
C GLY A 66 20.01 8.86 -15.61
N MET A 67 20.13 7.54 -15.47
CA MET A 67 19.22 6.51 -16.02
C MET A 67 18.68 6.72 -17.46
N ALA A 68 19.48 6.39 -18.48
CA ALA A 68 19.05 6.39 -19.89
C ALA A 68 19.45 5.09 -20.63
N SER A 69 18.98 3.94 -20.15
CA SER A 69 19.31 2.63 -20.72
C SER A 69 18.24 1.57 -20.47
N LEU A 70 17.10 1.62 -21.20
CA LEU A 70 16.13 0.51 -21.33
C LEU A 70 15.04 0.77 -22.41
N SER A 71 15.41 1.25 -23.62
CA SER A 71 14.42 1.55 -24.68
C SER A 71 14.91 1.28 -26.12
N ALA A 72 15.81 0.31 -26.29
CA ALA A 72 16.44 0.03 -27.59
C ALA A 72 16.52 -1.49 -27.90
N LEU A 73 15.45 -2.25 -27.65
CA LEU A 73 15.41 -3.69 -28.00
C LEU A 73 14.00 -4.27 -28.25
N THR A 74 13.10 -3.53 -28.90
CA THR A 74 11.75 -4.04 -29.28
C THR A 74 11.36 -3.65 -30.70
N ASP A 75 12.12 -4.12 -31.69
CA ASP A 75 11.64 -4.13 -33.08
C ASP A 75 12.31 -5.25 -33.91
N LYS A 76 11.47 -6.06 -34.59
CA LYS A 76 11.74 -7.29 -35.40
C LYS A 76 11.45 -8.66 -34.77
N VAL A 77 10.17 -9.07 -34.76
CA VAL A 77 9.75 -10.48 -35.00
C VAL A 77 8.44 -10.49 -35.81
N PRO A 78 8.41 -11.03 -37.05
CA PRO A 78 7.17 -11.16 -37.82
C PRO A 78 6.61 -12.60 -37.86
N GLY A 79 5.40 -12.79 -37.33
CA GLY A 79 4.44 -13.80 -37.80
C GLY A 79 4.38 -15.19 -37.14
N SER A 80 3.37 -15.95 -37.58
CA SER A 80 3.15 -17.40 -37.35
C SER A 80 2.77 -17.90 -35.93
N LEU A 81 1.57 -17.53 -35.46
CA LEU A 81 0.84 -18.29 -34.42
C LEU A 81 -0.26 -19.18 -35.07
N SER A 82 0.08 -20.37 -35.57
CA SER A 82 -0.88 -21.43 -35.97
C SER A 82 -0.24 -22.78 -36.34
N LYS A 83 -0.21 -23.75 -35.40
CA LYS A 83 -0.51 -25.20 -35.57
C LYS A 83 0.04 -26.07 -34.41
N MET A 84 -0.57 -27.26 -34.25
CA MET A 84 -0.26 -28.35 -33.27
C MET A 84 -0.46 -27.95 -31.79
N ILE A 85 -1.47 -28.42 -31.03
CA ILE A 85 -2.29 -29.65 -30.97
C ILE A 85 -1.64 -30.85 -30.24
N ASN A 86 -2.06 -31.00 -28.98
CA ASN A 86 -2.43 -32.23 -28.23
C ASN A 86 -1.86 -33.60 -28.63
N PHE A 87 -1.25 -34.30 -27.65
CA PHE A 87 -1.47 -35.71 -27.17
C PHE A 87 -0.32 -36.05 -26.19
N SER A 88 -0.39 -36.94 -25.19
CA SER A 88 -1.45 -37.53 -24.32
C SER A 88 -0.72 -38.02 -23.03
N LYS A 89 -1.20 -37.86 -21.79
CA LYS A 89 -2.39 -38.43 -21.08
C LYS A 89 -2.21 -39.87 -20.55
N LYS A 90 -2.24 -40.02 -19.20
CA LYS A 90 -2.50 -41.25 -18.37
C LYS A 90 -1.44 -42.37 -18.40
N MET A 91 -0.90 -42.88 -17.27
CA MET A 91 -1.52 -43.61 -16.14
C MET A 91 -0.57 -43.59 -14.90
N MET A 92 -1.01 -43.73 -13.63
CA MET A 92 -1.22 -44.97 -12.83
C MET A 92 -0.06 -46.01 -12.89
N LYS A 93 0.33 -46.71 -11.81
CA LYS A 93 -0.08 -46.77 -10.38
C LYS A 93 0.84 -47.77 -9.61
N ASP A 94 0.83 -47.76 -8.26
CA ASP A 94 1.42 -48.78 -7.35
C ASP A 94 2.99 -48.88 -7.34
N LYS A 95 3.70 -49.48 -6.37
CA LYS A 95 3.49 -49.68 -4.90
C LYS A 95 4.77 -50.31 -4.28
N SER A 96 5.12 -49.92 -3.04
CA SER A 96 6.00 -50.62 -2.04
C SER A 96 7.45 -51.05 -2.38
N SER A 97 8.34 -50.91 -1.36
CA SER A 97 9.55 -51.73 -1.08
C SER A 97 10.72 -51.73 -2.08
N ALA A 98 11.98 -52.01 -1.71
CA ALA A 98 12.69 -51.98 -0.41
C ALA A 98 14.23 -52.01 -0.66
N SER A 99 15.03 -52.24 0.37
CA SER A 99 16.50 -52.27 0.39
C SER A 99 17.17 -53.21 -0.62
N GLU A 100 18.32 -52.76 -1.10
CA GLU A 100 19.28 -53.38 -2.02
C GLU A 100 20.04 -54.59 -1.42
N ALA A 101 20.14 -55.71 -2.16
CA ALA A 101 21.14 -56.77 -1.94
C ALA A 101 21.30 -57.73 -3.15
N ASP A 102 22.51 -57.74 -3.72
CA ASP A 102 23.20 -58.83 -4.45
C ASP A 102 22.71 -59.35 -5.85
N LYS A 103 23.54 -60.22 -6.44
CA LYS A 103 23.68 -60.70 -7.83
C LYS A 103 23.48 -62.25 -7.92
N PRO A 104 23.71 -62.95 -9.06
CA PRO A 104 23.67 -62.59 -10.50
C PRO A 104 22.91 -63.63 -11.40
N ARG A 105 22.94 -63.44 -12.75
CA ARG A 105 23.21 -64.45 -13.84
C ARG A 105 22.10 -64.78 -14.88
N ALA A 106 22.39 -64.35 -16.13
CA ALA A 106 22.18 -64.97 -17.47
C ALA A 106 20.79 -65.40 -18.03
N GLU A 107 20.56 -65.02 -19.32
CA GLU A 107 19.98 -65.82 -20.44
C GLU A 107 18.48 -66.27 -20.40
N VAL A 108 17.72 -66.47 -21.50
CA VAL A 108 17.76 -66.05 -22.93
C VAL A 108 16.37 -66.28 -23.60
N SER A 109 15.94 -65.42 -24.55
CA SER A 109 14.80 -65.60 -25.51
C SER A 109 13.37 -65.85 -24.91
N GLU A 110 12.21 -65.76 -25.59
CA GLU A 110 11.78 -65.77 -27.02
C GLU A 110 10.58 -64.80 -27.31
N THR A 111 10.21 -64.67 -28.59
CA THR A 111 8.95 -64.10 -29.17
C THR A 111 8.20 -65.24 -29.93
N PRO A 112 6.99 -65.13 -30.56
CA PRO A 112 6.24 -63.93 -31.00
C PRO A 112 4.67 -64.01 -31.00
N SER A 113 4.01 -63.00 -31.61
CA SER A 113 2.65 -63.04 -32.21
C SER A 113 1.44 -63.16 -31.23
N SER A 114 0.16 -62.93 -31.60
CA SER A 114 -0.53 -62.70 -32.89
C SER A 114 -1.86 -61.91 -32.72
N GLU A 115 -2.29 -61.13 -33.73
CA GLU A 115 -3.69 -61.01 -34.27
C GLU A 115 -4.89 -60.60 -33.35
N LEU A 116 -6.07 -60.11 -33.82
CA LEU A 116 -6.57 -59.33 -35.00
C LEU A 116 -8.04 -58.90 -34.67
N LYS A 117 -8.69 -58.07 -35.52
CA LYS A 117 -10.17 -57.78 -35.61
C LYS A 117 -10.78 -56.80 -34.57
N GLN A 118 -11.97 -56.20 -34.78
CA GLN A 118 -12.58 -55.49 -35.94
C GLN A 118 -14.01 -55.01 -35.56
N LYS A 119 -14.46 -53.83 -36.05
CA LYS A 119 -15.88 -53.45 -36.29
C LYS A 119 -16.84 -53.40 -35.05
N THR A 120 -18.09 -52.87 -35.08
CA THR A 120 -18.87 -51.99 -36.00
C THR A 120 -19.99 -51.24 -35.23
N GLU A 121 -20.68 -50.28 -35.89
CA GLU A 121 -22.15 -49.97 -35.81
C GLU A 121 -22.71 -49.43 -34.45
N SER A 122 -23.34 -48.23 -34.43
CA SER A 122 -24.78 -47.89 -34.60
C SER A 122 -25.64 -48.18 -33.33
N ASP A 123 -26.70 -47.45 -32.96
CA ASP A 123 -27.64 -46.61 -33.74
C ASP A 123 -28.18 -45.36 -32.99
N LEU A 124 -29.03 -44.59 -33.69
CA LEU A 124 -29.90 -43.47 -33.23
C LEU A 124 -31.27 -43.99 -32.68
N PRO A 125 -32.29 -43.14 -32.33
CA PRO A 125 -32.33 -41.70 -31.94
C PRO A 125 -32.75 -41.57 -30.44
N ALA A 126 -33.81 -40.92 -29.89
CA ALA A 126 -34.89 -40.01 -30.32
C ALA A 126 -35.62 -39.32 -29.12
N ILE A 127 -36.31 -38.18 -29.35
CA ILE A 127 -37.68 -37.77 -28.86
C ILE A 127 -37.92 -37.68 -27.31
N ASP A 128 -38.57 -36.68 -26.68
CA ASP A 128 -39.34 -35.49 -27.13
C ASP A 128 -39.32 -34.30 -26.09
N ALA A 129 -40.19 -33.30 -26.34
CA ALA A 129 -40.58 -32.08 -25.59
C ALA A 129 -41.04 -32.26 -24.10
N ALA A 130 -41.49 -31.26 -23.31
CA ALA A 130 -42.02 -29.92 -23.63
C ALA A 130 -41.99 -28.87 -22.48
N LEU A 131 -42.19 -27.59 -22.90
CA LEU A 131 -42.77 -26.40 -22.24
C LEU A 131 -43.05 -26.37 -20.72
N THR A 132 -42.71 -25.22 -20.10
CA THR A 132 -43.73 -24.27 -19.54
C THR A 132 -43.16 -22.85 -19.44
N ASP A 133 -44.04 -21.84 -19.35
CA ASP A 133 -43.75 -20.41 -19.62
C ASP A 133 -44.63 -19.49 -18.70
N PRO A 134 -44.75 -18.16 -18.90
CA PRO A 134 -44.22 -17.04 -18.08
C PRO A 134 -45.31 -16.43 -17.12
N PRO A 135 -45.56 -15.10 -16.90
CA PRO A 135 -44.80 -13.83 -17.05
C PRO A 135 -44.93 -12.85 -15.83
N ALA A 136 -44.49 -11.58 -15.97
CA ALA A 136 -45.24 -10.32 -15.65
C ALA A 136 -44.42 -9.14 -15.06
N ASP A 137 -44.88 -7.92 -15.33
CA ASP A 137 -44.26 -6.60 -15.07
C ASP A 137 -44.37 -6.04 -13.64
N ASN A 138 -43.48 -5.11 -13.22
CA ASN A 138 -43.80 -3.66 -13.13
C ASN A 138 -42.67 -2.71 -12.60
N LYS A 139 -42.91 -1.40 -12.81
CA LYS A 139 -42.19 -0.20 -12.26
C LYS A 139 -42.97 0.41 -11.07
N PRO A 140 -42.60 1.59 -10.49
CA PRO A 140 -41.34 2.07 -9.88
C PRO A 140 -41.60 2.66 -8.45
N VAL A 141 -40.68 3.43 -7.82
CA VAL A 141 -40.90 4.66 -6.97
C VAL A 141 -39.69 5.02 -6.05
N ALA A 142 -39.54 6.33 -5.72
CA ALA A 142 -38.67 6.98 -4.69
C ALA A 142 -37.13 6.91 -4.89
N LYS A 143 -36.30 7.97 -4.81
CA LYS A 143 -36.16 9.20 -3.97
C LYS A 143 -35.29 9.01 -2.70
N SER A 144 -34.09 9.61 -2.67
CA SER A 144 -33.69 10.71 -1.74
C SER A 144 -32.24 11.19 -1.98
N MET A 145 -31.98 12.50 -1.82
CA MET A 145 -30.77 13.20 -1.28
C MET A 145 -29.33 12.85 -1.77
N ASP A 146 -28.34 13.76 -1.89
CA ASP A 146 -28.28 15.24 -1.76
C ASP A 146 -26.99 15.80 -2.45
N ASP A 147 -26.91 17.15 -2.60
CA ASP A 147 -25.68 17.98 -2.81
C ASP A 147 -24.81 17.78 -4.09
N ALA A 148 -23.96 18.72 -4.60
CA ALA A 148 -23.74 20.18 -4.48
C ALA A 148 -22.58 20.58 -5.47
N ILE A 149 -22.20 21.81 -5.87
CA ILE A 149 -22.75 23.20 -5.91
C ILE A 149 -21.92 24.02 -6.94
N VAL A 150 -22.50 24.87 -7.81
CA VAL A 150 -21.76 25.91 -8.58
C VAL A 150 -22.57 27.20 -8.86
N ARG A 151 -22.12 28.30 -8.22
CA ARG A 151 -22.08 29.74 -8.62
C ARG A 151 -23.15 30.38 -9.54
N ALA A 152 -23.83 31.39 -8.98
CA ALA A 152 -23.81 32.81 -9.41
C ALA A 152 -24.19 33.65 -8.16
N ALA A 153 -23.41 34.61 -7.65
CA ALA A 153 -23.04 35.96 -8.14
C ALA A 153 -23.92 37.08 -7.52
N GLU A 154 -23.30 38.24 -7.23
CA GLU A 154 -23.87 39.53 -6.80
C GLU A 154 -24.75 39.59 -5.51
N ALA A 155 -24.21 40.23 -4.45
CA ALA A 155 -24.84 41.28 -3.60
C ALA A 155 -24.13 41.41 -2.23
N VAL A 156 -23.03 42.16 -2.14
CA VAL A 156 -22.37 42.44 -0.85
C VAL A 156 -22.95 43.71 -0.21
N SER A 157 -23.76 43.54 0.84
CA SER A 157 -24.25 44.62 1.70
C SER A 157 -23.51 44.62 3.05
N LYS A 158 -22.99 45.78 3.46
CA LYS A 158 -22.36 46.04 4.78
C LYS A 158 -22.29 47.57 5.03
N PRO A 159 -22.10 48.04 6.28
CA PRO A 159 -23.28 48.50 7.04
C PRO A 159 -23.24 49.99 7.42
N LYS A 160 -24.31 50.47 8.06
CA LYS A 160 -24.39 51.82 8.66
C LYS A 160 -23.29 52.06 9.71
N GLN A 161 -22.72 53.26 9.71
CA GLN A 161 -22.23 53.92 10.91
C GLN A 161 -22.60 55.41 10.87
N ASP A 162 -23.24 55.88 11.94
CA ASP A 162 -23.65 57.26 12.12
C ASP A 162 -22.56 58.05 12.84
N LYS A 163 -22.09 59.18 12.26
CA LYS A 163 -21.35 60.23 12.98
C LYS A 163 -21.13 61.49 12.14
N ALA A 164 -21.94 62.53 12.37
CA ALA A 164 -21.58 63.95 12.28
C ALA A 164 -22.80 64.83 12.63
N ILE A 165 -22.91 65.29 13.87
CA ILE A 165 -23.82 66.40 14.21
C ILE A 165 -23.09 67.69 13.87
N ALA A 166 -23.60 68.45 12.91
CA ALA A 166 -23.13 69.80 12.60
C ALA A 166 -24.10 70.82 13.21
N GLN A 167 -23.77 71.34 14.40
CA GLN A 167 -24.44 72.51 14.96
C GLN A 167 -23.88 73.78 14.32
N GLU A 168 -24.70 74.54 13.61
CA GLU A 168 -24.34 75.87 13.09
C GLU A 168 -25.00 76.98 13.93
N THR A 169 -24.62 77.07 15.21
CA THR A 169 -25.14 78.04 16.18
C THR A 169 -24.56 79.44 15.94
N LYS A 170 -25.21 80.19 15.05
CA LYS A 170 -24.80 81.53 14.63
C LYS A 170 -25.05 82.61 15.71
N LYS A 171 -24.21 82.65 16.75
CA LYS A 171 -24.16 83.74 17.76
C LYS A 171 -22.86 84.55 17.67
N GLN A 172 -22.96 85.69 16.97
CA GLN A 172 -22.09 86.86 17.08
C GLN A 172 -23.00 88.09 17.19
N ALA A 173 -22.62 89.22 17.77
CA ALA A 173 -21.63 89.53 18.80
C ALA A 173 -21.95 90.96 19.28
N VAL A 174 -21.90 91.26 20.58
CA VAL A 174 -22.25 92.60 21.09
C VAL A 174 -21.01 93.50 21.15
N ALA A 175 -20.96 94.49 20.26
CA ALA A 175 -20.25 95.76 20.42
C ALA A 175 -21.21 96.86 19.95
N LYS A 176 -21.55 97.88 20.74
CA LYS A 176 -20.70 99.00 21.22
C LYS A 176 -20.09 99.81 20.07
N GLU A 177 -20.83 100.83 19.66
CA GLU A 177 -20.26 102.12 19.23
C GLU A 177 -20.95 103.25 20.04
N ASP A 178 -20.26 104.38 20.18
CA ASP A 178 -20.65 105.51 21.03
C ASP A 178 -21.11 106.74 20.21
N LYS A 179 -21.78 107.68 20.90
CA LYS A 179 -22.04 109.09 20.51
C LYS A 179 -23.00 109.35 19.34
N GLU A 180 -23.98 110.21 19.62
CA GLU A 180 -23.99 111.54 18.98
C GLU A 180 -24.46 112.61 20.00
N ILE A 181 -24.13 113.88 19.75
CA ILE A 181 -24.46 115.02 20.62
C ILE A 181 -25.04 116.18 19.79
N ALA A 182 -26.32 116.49 20.00
CA ALA A 182 -26.93 117.78 19.64
C ALA A 182 -28.09 118.05 20.64
N ALA A 183 -28.26 119.16 21.36
CA ALA A 183 -27.77 120.55 21.25
C ALA A 183 -28.64 121.50 20.40
N GLN A 184 -29.83 121.84 20.92
CA GLN A 184 -30.62 123.05 20.65
C GLN A 184 -31.48 123.32 21.90
N GLN A 185 -31.86 124.52 22.36
CA GLN A 185 -31.36 125.91 22.32
C GLN A 185 -32.53 126.77 22.84
N VAL A 186 -32.31 127.70 23.79
CA VAL A 186 -32.97 129.04 23.86
C VAL A 186 -34.51 129.08 24.19
N ALA A 187 -35.09 130.00 24.98
CA ALA A 187 -34.69 131.29 25.57
C ALA A 187 -35.27 131.57 26.98
N THR A 188 -34.75 132.64 27.61
CA THR A 188 -35.30 133.46 28.73
C THR A 188 -36.33 134.51 28.19
N PRO A 189 -36.95 135.48 28.96
CA PRO A 189 -36.58 136.03 30.28
C PRO A 189 -37.71 136.49 31.25
N SER A 190 -37.26 137.13 32.34
CA SER A 190 -38.02 137.77 33.44
C SER A 190 -38.62 139.15 33.09
N LYS A 191 -39.59 139.62 33.89
CA LYS A 191 -39.93 141.05 34.10
C LYS A 191 -40.49 141.30 35.51
N ALA A 192 -40.54 142.57 35.96
CA ALA A 192 -40.83 142.98 37.35
C ALA A 192 -41.62 144.32 37.43
N ALA A 193 -41.84 144.81 38.67
CA ALA A 193 -42.25 146.18 39.10
C ALA A 193 -43.77 146.55 39.11
N ARG A 194 -44.32 147.54 39.88
CA ARG A 194 -43.93 148.25 41.16
C ARG A 194 -44.94 149.39 41.55
N GLU A 195 -45.22 149.61 42.85
CA GLU A 195 -45.70 150.85 43.58
C GLU A 195 -47.05 151.60 43.30
N ALA A 196 -47.43 152.48 44.27
CA ALA A 196 -48.36 153.66 44.27
C ALA A 196 -49.88 153.49 44.62
N ASP A 197 -50.64 154.46 45.22
CA ASP A 197 -50.40 155.64 46.13
C ASP A 197 -51.74 156.35 46.59
N VAL A 198 -51.72 157.32 47.57
CA VAL A 198 -52.70 158.43 47.90
C VAL A 198 -54.15 158.07 48.38
N THR A 199 -54.91 158.65 49.36
CA THR A 199 -55.02 159.87 50.26
C THR A 199 -55.91 161.07 49.78
N THR A 200 -56.65 161.94 50.53
CA THR A 200 -57.07 162.12 51.98
C THR A 200 -58.15 163.24 52.15
N SER A 201 -58.95 163.24 53.25
CA SER A 201 -59.72 164.39 53.87
C SER A 201 -60.99 164.94 53.16
N SER A 202 -61.87 165.86 53.66
CA SER A 202 -61.96 166.71 54.89
C SER A 202 -63.37 167.27 55.26
N GLU A 203 -63.53 167.67 56.53
CA GLU A 203 -64.35 168.71 57.26
C GLU A 203 -64.70 170.10 56.60
N PRO A 204 -65.30 171.15 57.27
CA PRO A 204 -66.35 171.31 58.36
C PRO A 204 -67.29 172.59 58.23
N THR A 205 -67.85 173.11 59.36
CA THR A 205 -68.37 174.50 59.70
C THR A 205 -69.82 174.96 59.37
N ASN A 206 -70.42 175.99 60.02
CA ASN A 206 -70.51 176.41 61.46
C ASN A 206 -71.53 177.59 61.68
N GLU A 207 -72.31 177.58 62.79
CA GLU A 207 -72.98 178.74 63.51
C GLU A 207 -73.86 179.79 62.76
N PRO A 208 -74.57 180.75 63.42
CA PRO A 208 -75.13 180.86 64.80
C PRO A 208 -76.69 181.07 64.73
N VAL A 209 -77.53 181.68 65.62
CA VAL A 209 -77.46 182.52 66.84
C VAL A 209 -78.77 182.41 67.69
N ALA A 210 -78.69 182.69 69.01
CA ALA A 210 -79.70 183.27 69.94
C ALA A 210 -81.18 182.78 69.99
N SER A 211 -81.56 182.12 71.10
CA SER A 211 -82.30 182.79 72.20
C SER A 211 -82.42 181.93 73.48
N ASP A 212 -82.53 182.58 74.63
CA ASP A 212 -82.20 182.06 75.98
C ASP A 212 -83.14 180.97 76.56
N ALA A 213 -84.21 180.62 75.84
CA ALA A 213 -85.12 179.53 76.19
C ALA A 213 -84.92 178.27 75.31
N MET A 214 -84.23 178.41 74.17
CA MET A 214 -83.92 177.30 73.28
C MET A 214 -82.62 176.59 73.67
N VAL A 215 -81.75 177.25 74.46
CA VAL A 215 -80.45 176.72 74.91
C VAL A 215 -80.61 175.36 75.60
N SER A 216 -81.44 175.24 76.63
CA SER A 216 -81.59 173.95 77.36
C SER A 216 -82.25 172.83 76.52
N GLN A 217 -82.97 173.19 75.46
CA GLN A 217 -83.52 172.20 74.52
C GLN A 217 -82.51 171.81 73.43
N LEU A 218 -81.59 172.72 73.08
CA LEU A 218 -80.43 172.46 72.24
C LEU A 218 -79.33 171.70 72.99
N GLU A 219 -79.08 171.98 74.26
CA GLU A 219 -78.18 171.20 75.13
C GLU A 219 -78.63 169.74 75.19
N MET A 220 -79.92 169.49 75.42
CA MET A 220 -80.49 168.13 75.39
C MET A 220 -80.34 167.47 74.00
N HIS A 221 -80.60 168.18 72.90
CA HIS A 221 -80.38 167.64 71.56
C HIS A 221 -78.89 167.52 71.18
N ILE A 222 -77.99 168.28 71.81
CA ILE A 222 -76.54 168.15 71.64
C ILE A 222 -76.06 166.92 72.41
N GLU A 223 -76.49 166.69 73.65
CA GLU A 223 -76.23 165.43 74.37
C GLU A 223 -76.82 164.23 73.60
N GLU A 224 -78.03 164.35 73.01
CA GLU A 224 -78.65 163.31 72.19
C GLU A 224 -77.92 163.07 70.86
N LEU A 225 -77.35 164.12 70.24
CA LEU A 225 -76.52 164.01 69.03
C LEU A 225 -75.08 163.55 69.33
N GLU A 226 -74.51 163.89 70.48
CA GLU A 226 -73.23 163.38 70.97
C GLU A 226 -73.35 161.91 71.36
N GLN A 227 -74.44 161.51 72.00
CA GLN A 227 -74.78 160.11 72.25
C GLN A 227 -74.96 159.35 70.92
N GLN A 228 -75.74 159.87 69.96
CA GLN A 228 -75.84 159.27 68.62
C GLN A 228 -74.49 159.22 67.90
N GLN A 229 -73.63 160.24 68.03
CA GLN A 229 -72.30 160.23 67.45
C GLN A 229 -71.39 159.20 68.12
N GLN A 230 -71.49 159.02 69.43
CA GLN A 230 -70.73 158.03 70.19
C GLN A 230 -71.21 156.60 69.89
N ASP A 231 -72.52 156.38 69.81
CA ASP A 231 -73.14 155.11 69.39
C ASP A 231 -72.75 154.77 67.94
N LEU A 232 -72.78 155.73 67.01
CA LEU A 232 -72.29 155.55 65.63
C LEU A 232 -70.78 155.33 65.56
N GLN A 233 -69.98 155.98 66.41
CA GLN A 233 -68.55 155.67 66.53
C GLN A 233 -68.32 154.24 67.04
N GLN A 234 -69.16 153.76 67.96
CA GLN A 234 -69.11 152.39 68.48
C GLN A 234 -69.59 151.36 67.42
N GLU A 235 -70.62 151.67 66.64
CA GLU A 235 -71.04 150.84 65.50
C GLU A 235 -69.95 150.81 64.42
N ILE A 236 -69.34 151.96 64.08
CA ILE A 236 -68.20 152.03 63.16
C ILE A 236 -66.98 151.26 63.69
N ALA A 237 -66.76 151.23 65.01
CA ALA A 237 -65.73 150.39 65.62
C ALA A 237 -66.07 148.89 65.45
N GLN A 238 -67.29 148.47 65.80
CA GLN A 238 -67.74 147.08 65.61
C GLN A 238 -67.70 146.65 64.13
N LEU A 239 -68.06 147.53 63.19
CA LEU A 239 -67.97 147.27 61.76
C LEU A 239 -66.53 147.18 61.26
N ARG A 240 -65.59 147.95 61.84
CA ARG A 240 -64.15 147.84 61.56
C ARG A 240 -63.55 146.56 62.12
N ASP A 241 -63.92 146.18 63.34
CA ASP A 241 -63.44 144.96 63.99
C ASP A 241 -63.98 143.73 63.24
N ARG A 242 -65.27 143.72 62.90
CA ARG A 242 -65.88 142.71 62.00
C ARG A 242 -65.28 142.70 60.59
N ALA A 243 -64.84 143.84 60.07
CA ALA A 243 -64.12 143.89 58.81
C ALA A 243 -62.70 143.31 58.93
N ARG A 244 -62.04 143.40 60.10
CA ARG A 244 -60.80 142.64 60.35
C ARG A 244 -61.09 141.15 60.46
N GLU A 245 -62.08 140.73 61.24
CA GLU A 245 -62.51 139.32 61.33
C GLU A 245 -62.76 138.73 59.93
N LEU A 246 -63.52 139.42 59.07
CA LEU A 246 -63.78 138.99 57.69
C LEU A 246 -62.55 139.08 56.76
N THR A 247 -61.53 139.85 57.11
CA THR A 247 -60.25 139.88 56.36
C THR A 247 -59.36 138.72 56.81
N GLU A 248 -59.28 138.46 58.12
CA GLU A 248 -58.56 137.34 58.73
C GLU A 248 -59.18 135.99 58.26
N ASP A 249 -60.51 135.85 58.28
CA ASP A 249 -61.24 134.72 57.67
C ASP A 249 -60.91 134.53 56.18
N SER A 250 -60.75 135.63 55.44
CA SER A 250 -60.44 135.61 54.00
C SER A 250 -58.98 135.27 53.71
N GLU A 251 -58.05 135.71 54.57
CA GLU A 251 -56.63 135.33 54.51
C GLU A 251 -56.44 133.86 54.89
N ASP A 252 -57.10 133.38 55.95
CA ASP A 252 -57.12 131.96 56.34
C ASP A 252 -57.75 131.09 55.24
N LEU A 253 -58.84 131.53 54.60
CA LEU A 253 -59.46 130.82 53.49
C LEU A 253 -58.57 130.82 52.23
N HIS A 254 -57.85 131.92 51.95
CA HIS A 254 -56.84 131.95 50.89
C HIS A 254 -55.65 131.05 51.19
N GLN A 255 -55.19 130.97 52.44
CA GLN A 255 -54.14 130.06 52.88
C GLN A 255 -54.60 128.59 52.74
N GLN A 256 -55.80 128.25 53.22
CA GLN A 256 -56.41 126.92 53.05
C GLN A 256 -56.57 126.54 51.56
N PHE A 257 -56.97 127.48 50.70
CA PHE A 257 -57.03 127.25 49.25
C PHE A 257 -55.64 127.02 48.65
N THR A 258 -54.64 127.79 49.08
CA THR A 258 -53.24 127.67 48.62
C THR A 258 -52.64 126.33 49.05
N ASP A 259 -52.88 125.89 50.28
CA ASP A 259 -52.44 124.60 50.80
C ASP A 259 -53.16 123.44 50.12
N ALA A 260 -54.47 123.56 49.86
CA ALA A 260 -55.23 122.59 49.07
C ALA A 260 -54.72 122.50 47.62
N GLN A 261 -54.31 123.61 47.02
CA GLN A 261 -53.72 123.64 45.68
C GLN A 261 -52.32 122.99 45.67
N GLN A 262 -51.48 123.25 46.66
CA GLN A 262 -50.19 122.59 46.82
C GLN A 262 -50.38 121.07 47.01
N LEU A 263 -51.27 120.65 47.91
CA LEU A 263 -51.61 119.24 48.15
C LEU A 263 -52.17 118.55 46.89
N ALA A 264 -52.91 119.27 46.04
CA ALA A 264 -53.37 118.75 44.75
C ALA A 264 -52.21 118.54 43.75
N ILE A 265 -51.25 119.47 43.71
CA ILE A 265 -50.03 119.35 42.88
C ILE A 265 -49.16 118.18 43.38
N GLU A 266 -48.97 118.04 44.69
CA GLU A 266 -48.23 116.92 45.29
C GLU A 266 -48.91 115.57 45.00
N ARG A 267 -50.24 115.50 45.13
CA ARG A 267 -51.01 114.29 44.75
C ARG A 267 -50.87 113.98 43.26
N GLN A 268 -50.90 114.97 42.37
CA GLN A 268 -50.69 114.74 40.95
C GLN A 268 -49.26 114.27 40.64
N LYS A 269 -48.25 114.80 41.34
CA LYS A 269 -46.86 114.34 41.23
C LYS A 269 -46.72 112.89 41.70
N ALA A 270 -47.28 112.55 42.86
CA ALA A 270 -47.29 111.19 43.38
C ALA A 270 -48.05 110.20 42.47
N LEU A 271 -49.16 110.61 41.85
CA LEU A 271 -49.87 109.81 40.85
C LEU A 271 -49.03 109.57 39.59
N ASN A 272 -48.32 110.60 39.10
CA ASN A 272 -47.43 110.46 37.95
C ASN A 272 -46.25 109.51 38.26
N GLU A 273 -45.69 109.60 39.47
CA GLU A 273 -44.61 108.71 39.94
C GLU A 273 -45.09 107.25 40.10
N LEU A 274 -46.32 107.04 40.63
CA LEU A 274 -46.98 105.74 40.68
C LEU A 274 -47.30 105.18 39.29
N GLN A 275 -47.70 106.02 38.34
CA GLN A 275 -47.95 105.61 36.97
C GLN A 275 -46.64 105.22 36.25
N GLN A 276 -45.55 105.94 36.52
CA GLN A 276 -44.22 105.62 36.00
C GLN A 276 -43.66 104.31 36.58
N SER A 277 -43.79 104.09 37.90
CA SER A 277 -43.35 102.84 38.53
C SER A 277 -44.20 101.64 38.11
N LEU A 278 -45.51 101.82 37.91
CA LEU A 278 -46.38 100.78 37.35
C LEU A 278 -45.96 100.38 35.93
N VAL A 279 -45.61 101.35 35.07
CA VAL A 279 -45.07 101.07 33.73
C VAL A 279 -43.71 100.36 33.80
N GLN A 280 -42.83 100.77 34.73
CA GLN A 280 -41.54 100.08 34.96
C GLN A 280 -41.76 98.63 35.40
N HIS A 281 -42.56 98.38 36.44
CA HIS A 281 -42.87 97.03 36.91
C HIS A 281 -43.59 96.18 35.85
N GLN A 282 -44.41 96.78 34.98
CA GLN A 282 -45.04 96.05 33.87
C GLN A 282 -44.04 95.69 32.76
N ALA A 283 -43.00 96.50 32.54
CA ALA A 283 -41.87 96.16 31.66
C ALA A 283 -40.96 95.07 32.28
N GLU A 284 -40.67 95.16 33.58
CA GLU A 284 -39.93 94.14 34.34
C GLU A 284 -40.67 92.80 34.33
N LEU A 285 -41.99 92.80 34.57
CA LEU A 285 -42.85 91.61 34.51
C LEU A 285 -42.78 90.95 33.13
N ASN A 286 -42.73 91.73 32.05
CA ASN A 286 -42.59 91.20 30.70
C ASN A 286 -41.18 90.63 30.47
N GLN A 287 -40.10 91.32 30.87
CA GLN A 287 -38.74 90.75 30.81
C GLN A 287 -38.60 89.44 31.61
N VAL A 288 -39.31 89.32 32.75
CA VAL A 288 -39.33 88.08 33.55
C VAL A 288 -40.11 86.97 32.84
N LYS A 289 -41.22 87.27 32.15
CA LYS A 289 -41.94 86.30 31.30
C LYS A 289 -41.08 85.85 30.12
N ASP A 290 -40.39 86.78 29.45
CA ASP A 290 -39.54 86.47 28.30
C ASP A 290 -38.38 85.55 28.73
N ARG A 291 -37.72 85.86 29.86
CA ARG A 291 -36.69 85.00 30.47
C ARG A 291 -37.23 83.65 30.95
N LEU A 292 -38.48 83.59 31.42
CA LEU A 292 -39.12 82.33 31.80
C LEU A 292 -39.37 81.46 30.56
N ALA A 293 -39.87 82.05 29.46
CA ALA A 293 -40.06 81.36 28.20
C ALA A 293 -38.72 80.87 27.59
N GLU A 294 -37.66 81.68 27.64
CA GLU A 294 -36.31 81.26 27.24
C GLU A 294 -35.80 80.09 28.11
N ALA A 295 -36.07 80.09 29.42
CA ALA A 295 -35.69 79.03 30.34
C ALA A 295 -36.50 77.74 30.13
N GLU A 296 -37.79 77.85 29.82
CA GLU A 296 -38.65 76.71 29.47
C GLU A 296 -38.24 76.10 28.12
N GLN A 297 -37.91 76.93 27.12
CA GLN A 297 -37.35 76.46 25.86
C GLN A 297 -36.01 75.73 26.09
N GLN A 298 -35.09 76.30 26.86
CA GLN A 298 -33.80 75.65 27.18
C GLN A 298 -33.99 74.34 27.96
N ARG A 299 -34.97 74.26 28.86
CA ARG A 299 -35.35 73.02 29.56
C ARG A 299 -35.84 71.96 28.57
N ASP A 300 -36.67 72.33 27.61
CA ASP A 300 -37.27 71.38 26.67
C ASP A 300 -36.27 70.92 25.60
N GLU A 301 -35.42 71.82 25.11
CA GLU A 301 -34.23 71.49 24.30
C GLU A 301 -33.29 70.52 25.04
N ALA A 302 -32.97 70.80 26.31
CA ALA A 302 -32.15 69.91 27.14
C ALA A 302 -32.84 68.56 27.40
N THR A 303 -34.16 68.54 27.55
CA THR A 303 -34.95 67.30 27.73
C THR A 303 -34.98 66.47 26.45
N GLN A 304 -35.08 67.11 25.28
CA GLN A 304 -35.01 66.45 23.97
C GLN A 304 -33.59 65.92 23.68
N ALA A 305 -32.55 66.71 23.96
CA ALA A 305 -31.16 66.28 23.87
C ALA A 305 -30.86 65.11 24.80
N LYS A 306 -31.43 65.12 26.03
CA LYS A 306 -31.34 63.97 26.94
C LYS A 306 -32.00 62.72 26.35
N ARG A 307 -33.23 62.81 25.82
CA ARG A 307 -33.91 61.67 25.16
C ARG A 307 -33.08 61.09 24.03
N GLN A 308 -32.51 61.94 23.16
CA GLN A 308 -31.63 61.49 22.07
C GLN A 308 -30.33 60.83 22.59
N GLY A 309 -29.81 61.27 23.74
CA GLY A 309 -28.71 60.63 24.45
C GLY A 309 -29.10 59.27 25.02
N ASP A 310 -30.22 59.20 25.75
CA ASP A 310 -30.78 57.98 26.34
C ASP A 310 -31.06 56.92 25.22
N GLU A 311 -31.65 57.33 24.09
CA GLU A 311 -31.85 56.49 22.88
C GLU A 311 -30.54 55.96 22.28
N GLN A 312 -29.49 56.80 22.21
CA GLN A 312 -28.17 56.36 21.73
C GLN A 312 -27.47 55.41 22.71
N TYR A 313 -27.62 55.63 24.02
CA TYR A 313 -27.13 54.72 25.06
C TYR A 313 -27.83 53.37 25.01
N GLU A 314 -29.15 53.32 24.83
CA GLU A 314 -29.89 52.06 24.72
C GLU A 314 -29.53 51.31 23.43
N LEU A 315 -29.38 52.01 22.29
CA LEU A 315 -28.88 51.40 21.06
C LEU A 315 -27.42 50.89 21.19
N LEU A 316 -26.59 51.54 22.00
CA LEU A 316 -25.24 51.08 22.32
C LEU A 316 -25.24 49.87 23.25
N ALA A 317 -26.14 49.82 24.24
CA ALA A 317 -26.34 48.66 25.11
C ALA A 317 -26.81 47.43 24.31
N GLN A 318 -27.85 47.57 23.48
CA GLN A 318 -28.33 46.51 22.59
C GLN A 318 -27.23 46.00 21.63
N LYS A 319 -26.37 46.89 21.12
CA LYS A 319 -25.19 46.51 20.31
C LYS A 319 -24.12 45.79 21.14
N LEU A 320 -23.91 46.19 22.39
CA LEU A 320 -22.97 45.52 23.30
C LEU A 320 -23.44 44.10 23.63
N ASP A 321 -24.72 43.93 23.96
CA ASP A 321 -25.32 42.63 24.28
C ASP A 321 -25.29 41.70 23.05
N ALA A 322 -25.65 42.21 21.87
CA ALA A 322 -25.53 41.46 20.61
C ALA A 322 -24.09 41.03 20.31
N LEU A 323 -23.09 41.88 20.61
CA LEU A 323 -21.68 41.54 20.49
C LEU A 323 -21.23 40.52 21.55
N GLN A 324 -21.75 40.58 22.77
CA GLN A 324 -21.49 39.56 23.80
C GLN A 324 -22.05 38.20 23.39
N MET A 325 -23.30 38.14 22.91
CA MET A 325 -23.91 36.91 22.42
C MET A 325 -23.15 36.33 21.21
N ALA A 326 -22.79 37.16 20.23
CA ALA A 326 -22.00 36.73 19.07
C ALA A 326 -20.59 36.23 19.47
N ASN A 327 -19.96 36.85 20.48
CA ASN A 327 -18.65 36.41 20.97
C ASN A 327 -18.75 35.11 21.77
N ALA A 328 -19.81 34.91 22.56
CA ALA A 328 -20.11 33.64 23.22
C ALA A 328 -20.42 32.52 22.22
N GLU A 329 -21.16 32.81 21.14
CA GLU A 329 -21.40 31.86 20.06
C GLU A 329 -20.11 31.50 19.31
N LEU A 330 -19.25 32.48 19.02
CA LEU A 330 -17.92 32.24 18.43
C LEU A 330 -17.02 31.41 19.35
N GLN A 331 -17.05 31.64 20.66
CA GLN A 331 -16.34 30.82 21.64
C GLN A 331 -16.90 29.38 21.70
N SER A 332 -18.23 29.22 21.62
CA SER A 332 -18.88 27.92 21.56
C SER A 332 -18.51 27.15 20.28
N GLN A 333 -18.58 27.78 19.11
CA GLN A 333 -18.16 27.18 17.84
C GLN A 333 -16.66 26.88 17.80
N ALA A 334 -15.81 27.75 18.38
CA ALA A 334 -14.38 27.47 18.51
C ALA A 334 -14.13 26.28 19.45
N GLY A 335 -14.87 26.20 20.55
CA GLY A 335 -14.85 25.07 21.48
C GLY A 335 -15.24 23.74 20.83
N SER A 336 -16.37 23.70 20.10
CA SER A 336 -16.80 22.46 19.41
C SER A 336 -15.79 22.07 18.33
N LYS A 337 -15.40 22.99 17.44
CA LYS A 337 -14.45 22.69 16.36
C LYS A 337 -13.07 22.28 16.89
N HIS A 338 -12.63 22.82 18.03
CA HIS A 338 -11.39 22.40 18.66
C HIS A 338 -11.53 21.02 19.33
N ALA A 339 -12.65 20.73 20.01
CA ALA A 339 -12.92 19.41 20.57
C ALA A 339 -13.07 18.32 19.48
N GLU A 340 -13.76 18.62 18.38
CA GLU A 340 -13.88 17.77 17.19
C GLU A 340 -12.51 17.51 16.57
N HIS A 341 -11.67 18.54 16.42
CA HIS A 341 -10.33 18.39 15.86
C HIS A 341 -9.37 17.63 16.81
N VAL A 342 -9.48 17.83 18.13
CA VAL A 342 -8.74 17.05 19.13
C VAL A 342 -9.18 15.58 19.07
N SER A 343 -10.48 15.31 19.06
CA SER A 343 -11.01 13.94 18.94
C SER A 343 -10.58 13.25 17.64
N GLN A 344 -10.57 13.96 16.50
CA GLN A 344 -10.03 13.43 15.23
C GLN A 344 -8.50 13.22 15.26
N LEU A 345 -7.75 13.98 16.06
CA LEU A 345 -6.32 13.74 16.27
C LEU A 345 -6.08 12.55 17.20
N GLU A 346 -6.89 12.39 18.25
CA GLU A 346 -6.85 11.24 19.16
C GLU A 346 -7.22 9.94 18.44
N GLU A 347 -8.27 9.94 17.61
CA GLU A 347 -8.64 8.80 16.76
C GLU A 347 -7.51 8.42 15.79
N LYS A 348 -6.88 9.40 15.13
CA LYS A 348 -5.70 9.17 14.27
C LYS A 348 -4.48 8.70 15.05
N LEU A 349 -4.29 9.16 16.30
CA LEU A 349 -3.23 8.68 17.18
C LEU A 349 -3.46 7.22 17.56
N GLU A 350 -4.69 6.83 17.90
CA GLU A 350 -5.04 5.46 18.23
C GLU A 350 -4.96 4.54 17.00
N GLN A 351 -5.38 5.03 15.82
CA GLN A 351 -5.27 4.31 14.56
C GLN A 351 -3.80 4.07 14.16
N THR A 352 -2.95 5.11 14.21
CA THR A 352 -1.51 4.96 13.94
C THR A 352 -0.78 4.14 15.01
N GLN A 353 -1.25 4.13 16.27
CA GLN A 353 -0.76 3.17 17.28
C GLN A 353 -1.15 1.73 16.96
N LYS A 354 -2.37 1.47 16.47
CA LYS A 354 -2.81 0.13 16.03
C LYS A 354 -2.02 -0.36 14.81
N GLU A 355 -1.77 0.51 13.83
CA GLU A 355 -0.92 0.21 12.67
C GLU A 355 0.53 -0.08 13.09
N LEU A 356 1.11 0.72 14.00
CA LEU A 356 2.45 0.47 14.54
C LEU A 356 2.53 -0.83 15.37
N ALA A 357 1.46 -1.20 16.06
CA ALA A 357 1.37 -2.47 16.78
C ALA A 357 1.31 -3.67 15.82
N LEU A 358 0.55 -3.55 14.71
CA LEU A 358 0.52 -4.55 13.64
C LEU A 358 1.90 -4.71 12.97
N GLN A 359 2.54 -3.62 12.57
CA GLN A 359 3.90 -3.67 11.98
C GLN A 359 4.94 -4.29 12.93
N LYS A 360 4.83 -4.02 14.25
CA LYS A 360 5.65 -4.69 15.27
C LYS A 360 5.35 -6.18 15.42
N GLN A 361 4.17 -6.64 15.03
CA GLN A 361 3.79 -8.07 15.02
C GLN A 361 4.20 -8.76 13.71
N GLU A 362 4.29 -8.03 12.60
CA GLU A 362 4.82 -8.52 11.31
C GLU A 362 6.36 -8.63 11.30
N LEU A 363 7.07 -7.71 11.97
CA LEU A 363 8.53 -7.74 12.10
C LEU A 363 9.13 -9.11 12.47
N PRO A 364 8.73 -9.80 13.56
CA PRO A 364 9.26 -11.12 13.89
C PRO A 364 8.89 -12.22 12.88
N VAL A 365 7.82 -12.03 12.10
CA VAL A 365 7.47 -12.95 10.99
C VAL A 365 8.44 -12.74 9.83
N LEU A 366 8.78 -11.49 9.51
CA LEU A 366 9.78 -11.14 8.49
C LEU A 366 11.20 -11.57 8.91
N GLU A 367 11.59 -11.39 10.18
CA GLU A 367 12.85 -11.92 10.72
C GLU A 367 12.92 -13.46 10.63
N GLN A 368 11.83 -14.16 10.96
CA GLN A 368 11.79 -15.62 10.81
C GLN A 368 11.85 -16.06 9.33
N GLN A 369 11.26 -15.30 8.40
CA GLN A 369 11.39 -15.55 6.96
C GLN A 369 12.81 -15.29 6.46
N LEU A 370 13.46 -14.22 6.93
CA LEU A 370 14.86 -13.91 6.63
C LEU A 370 15.78 -15.04 7.11
N GLN A 371 15.65 -15.46 8.37
CA GLN A 371 16.45 -16.54 8.96
C GLN A 371 16.26 -17.88 8.21
N LYS A 372 15.04 -18.17 7.73
CA LYS A 372 14.77 -19.33 6.85
C LYS A 372 15.44 -19.18 5.48
N ALA A 373 15.45 -17.98 4.90
CA ALA A 373 16.12 -17.69 3.64
C ALA A 373 17.66 -17.78 3.76
N GLU A 374 18.23 -17.33 4.88
CA GLU A 374 19.66 -17.49 5.21
C GLU A 374 20.04 -18.97 5.35
N GLN A 375 19.25 -19.77 6.09
CA GLN A 375 19.46 -21.22 6.20
C GLN A 375 19.35 -21.93 4.84
N ALA A 376 18.39 -21.54 4.00
CA ALA A 376 18.28 -22.06 2.63
C ALA A 376 19.48 -21.65 1.76
N SER A 377 19.95 -20.40 1.86
CA SER A 377 21.11 -19.88 1.15
C SER A 377 22.39 -20.61 1.56
N ALA A 378 22.64 -20.79 2.85
CA ALA A 378 23.78 -21.58 3.36
C ALA A 378 23.72 -23.04 2.90
N THR A 379 22.52 -23.63 2.82
CA THR A 379 22.32 -24.99 2.30
C THR A 379 22.59 -25.08 0.79
N LEU A 380 22.24 -24.04 0.01
CA LEU A 380 22.55 -23.95 -1.41
C LEU A 380 24.03 -23.71 -1.66
N GLN A 381 24.70 -22.86 -0.87
CA GLN A 381 26.15 -22.65 -0.94
C GLN A 381 26.90 -23.96 -0.67
N LYS A 382 26.55 -24.68 0.41
CA LYS A 382 27.14 -25.98 0.72
C LYS A 382 26.99 -26.98 -0.44
N LYS A 383 25.83 -27.02 -1.09
CA LYS A 383 25.60 -27.87 -2.29
C LYS A 383 26.39 -27.41 -3.52
N LEU A 384 26.61 -26.11 -3.67
CA LEU A 384 27.46 -25.55 -4.73
C LEU A 384 28.93 -25.93 -4.52
N ASP A 385 29.41 -25.87 -3.28
CA ASP A 385 30.76 -26.28 -2.89
C ASP A 385 30.96 -27.80 -3.07
N GLU A 386 29.98 -28.62 -2.66
CA GLU A 386 29.95 -30.07 -2.91
C GLU A 386 29.95 -30.40 -4.41
N ALA A 387 29.14 -29.70 -5.22
CA ALA A 387 29.10 -29.89 -6.66
C ALA A 387 30.42 -29.45 -7.34
N SER A 388 31.05 -28.38 -6.86
CA SER A 388 32.35 -27.90 -7.32
C SER A 388 33.46 -28.92 -7.04
N GLN A 389 33.49 -29.50 -5.83
CA GLN A 389 34.40 -30.59 -5.50
C GLN A 389 34.16 -31.84 -6.36
N HIS A 390 32.90 -32.20 -6.62
CA HIS A 390 32.58 -33.31 -7.52
C HIS A 390 33.01 -33.04 -8.97
N TYR A 391 32.89 -31.80 -9.45
CA TYR A 391 33.39 -31.40 -10.77
C TYR A 391 34.92 -31.53 -10.85
N GLN A 392 35.66 -31.05 -9.84
CA GLN A 392 37.12 -31.20 -9.76
C GLN A 392 37.54 -32.69 -9.72
N GLN A 393 36.79 -33.56 -9.03
CA GLN A 393 37.03 -35.01 -9.04
C GLN A 393 36.76 -35.65 -10.40
N LEU A 394 35.74 -35.19 -11.13
CA LEU A 394 35.49 -35.63 -12.51
C LEU A 394 36.58 -35.14 -13.47
N GLU A 395 37.04 -33.90 -13.33
CA GLU A 395 38.13 -33.35 -14.16
C GLU A 395 39.47 -34.07 -13.92
N ALA A 396 39.75 -34.43 -12.66
CA ALA A 396 40.92 -35.26 -12.32
C ALA A 396 40.84 -36.66 -12.94
N LYS A 397 39.67 -37.32 -12.85
CA LYS A 397 39.42 -38.62 -13.50
C LYS A 397 39.44 -38.54 -15.03
N LEU A 398 39.00 -37.43 -15.60
CA LEU A 398 39.09 -37.19 -17.04
C LEU A 398 40.56 -37.15 -17.46
N LYS A 399 41.38 -36.33 -16.81
CA LYS A 399 42.83 -36.24 -17.05
C LYS A 399 43.55 -37.57 -16.84
N GLU A 400 43.18 -38.32 -15.80
CA GLU A 400 43.67 -39.69 -15.58
C GLU A 400 43.28 -40.62 -16.74
N SER A 401 42.05 -40.55 -17.25
CA SER A 401 41.61 -41.36 -18.39
C SER A 401 42.23 -40.93 -19.73
N GLU A 402 42.46 -39.63 -19.93
CA GLU A 402 43.15 -39.07 -21.10
C GLU A 402 44.63 -39.48 -21.10
N GLN A 403 45.29 -39.47 -19.94
CA GLN A 403 46.67 -39.92 -19.82
C GLN A 403 46.79 -41.44 -20.02
N ASN A 404 45.90 -42.24 -19.43
CA ASN A 404 45.84 -43.69 -19.71
C ASN A 404 45.57 -43.98 -21.20
N ALA A 405 44.76 -43.16 -21.89
CA ALA A 405 44.54 -43.29 -23.33
C ALA A 405 45.76 -42.88 -24.16
N ALA A 406 46.53 -41.87 -23.72
CA ALA A 406 47.80 -41.49 -24.34
C ALA A 406 48.86 -42.59 -24.17
N ASP A 407 48.98 -43.18 -22.98
CA ASP A 407 49.89 -44.30 -22.69
C ASP A 407 49.51 -45.55 -23.51
N GLN A 408 48.21 -45.86 -23.63
CA GLN A 408 47.73 -46.90 -24.55
C GLN A 408 48.03 -46.57 -26.01
N GLY A 409 47.92 -45.30 -26.43
CA GLY A 409 48.33 -44.84 -27.75
C GLY A 409 49.82 -45.03 -28.01
N GLY A 410 50.68 -44.78 -27.02
CA GLY A 410 52.12 -45.06 -27.08
C GLY A 410 52.42 -46.54 -27.25
N ASN A 411 51.76 -47.41 -26.48
CA ASN A 411 51.89 -48.86 -26.64
C ASN A 411 51.40 -49.35 -28.02
N LEU A 412 50.33 -48.76 -28.55
CA LEU A 412 49.78 -49.09 -29.87
C LEU A 412 50.72 -48.62 -30.99
N ALA A 413 51.39 -47.48 -30.83
CA ALA A 413 52.44 -47.01 -31.73
C ALA A 413 53.68 -47.91 -31.70
N GLN A 414 54.10 -48.40 -30.53
CA GLN A 414 55.17 -49.40 -30.41
C GLN A 414 54.81 -50.71 -31.12
N LEU A 415 53.59 -51.24 -30.90
CA LEU A 415 53.08 -52.43 -31.60
C LEU A 415 52.86 -52.23 -33.11
N GLN A 416 52.70 -50.98 -33.57
CA GLN A 416 52.75 -50.65 -35.01
C GLN A 416 54.18 -50.73 -35.52
N GLN A 417 55.14 -50.11 -34.83
CA GLN A 417 56.55 -50.13 -35.20
C GLN A 417 57.14 -51.55 -35.21
N GLU A 418 56.95 -52.36 -34.16
CA GLU A 418 57.41 -53.75 -34.10
C GLU A 418 56.87 -54.60 -35.28
N ARG A 419 55.63 -54.34 -35.71
CA ARG A 419 54.98 -55.04 -36.81
C ARG A 419 55.46 -54.56 -38.17
N ASP A 420 55.79 -53.28 -38.32
CA ASP A 420 56.35 -52.74 -39.55
C ASP A 420 57.86 -53.10 -39.68
N ASP A 421 58.61 -53.17 -38.57
CA ASP A 421 59.97 -53.74 -38.50
C ASP A 421 59.97 -55.24 -38.85
N ALA A 422 59.03 -56.03 -38.29
CA ALA A 422 58.87 -57.44 -38.63
C ALA A 422 58.44 -57.65 -40.09
N ARG A 423 57.73 -56.69 -40.69
CA ARG A 423 57.39 -56.68 -42.11
C ARG A 423 58.61 -56.35 -42.98
N GLN A 424 59.45 -55.40 -42.57
CA GLN A 424 60.71 -55.10 -43.26
C GLN A 424 61.61 -56.33 -43.31
N GLN A 425 61.78 -57.04 -42.19
CA GLN A 425 62.50 -58.32 -42.14
C GLN A 425 61.91 -59.38 -43.09
N LEU A 426 60.59 -59.36 -43.30
CA LEU A 426 59.90 -60.28 -44.22
C LEU A 426 60.16 -59.91 -45.69
N GLU A 427 60.19 -58.62 -46.02
CA GLU A 427 60.58 -58.12 -47.34
C GLU A 427 62.08 -58.39 -47.63
N ASP A 428 62.97 -58.23 -46.63
CA ASP A 428 64.40 -58.56 -46.74
C ASP A 428 64.62 -60.08 -46.98
N VAL A 429 63.83 -60.94 -46.30
CA VAL A 429 63.84 -62.40 -46.53
C VAL A 429 63.27 -62.78 -47.90
N ILE A 430 62.29 -62.03 -48.42
CA ILE A 430 61.79 -62.21 -49.79
C ILE A 430 62.87 -61.82 -50.81
N ALA A 431 63.57 -60.70 -50.60
CA ALA A 431 64.68 -60.28 -51.45
C ALA A 431 65.82 -61.31 -51.46
N ALA A 432 66.25 -61.81 -50.29
CA ALA A 432 67.26 -62.86 -50.20
C ALA A 432 66.83 -64.21 -50.81
N LYS A 433 65.53 -64.53 -50.74
CA LYS A 433 64.95 -65.68 -51.47
C LYS A 433 65.03 -65.49 -52.98
N ASP A 434 64.72 -64.31 -53.50
CA ASP A 434 64.72 -64.03 -54.93
C ASP A 434 66.15 -63.90 -55.49
N GLU A 435 67.10 -63.40 -54.69
CA GLU A 435 68.54 -63.47 -54.98
C GLU A 435 69.03 -64.93 -55.05
N MET A 436 68.61 -65.81 -54.12
CA MET A 436 68.86 -67.26 -54.26
C MET A 436 68.15 -67.90 -55.46
N ALA A 437 66.98 -67.39 -55.86
CA ALA A 437 66.27 -67.88 -57.05
C ALA A 437 67.01 -67.51 -58.34
N ASP A 438 67.60 -66.33 -58.43
CA ASP A 438 68.46 -65.93 -59.55
C ASP A 438 69.83 -66.64 -59.53
N GLN A 439 70.41 -66.94 -58.35
CA GLN A 439 71.58 -67.83 -58.24
C GLN A 439 71.29 -69.26 -58.76
N LEU A 440 70.12 -69.82 -58.46
CA LEU A 440 69.68 -71.11 -59.01
C LEU A 440 69.47 -71.06 -60.54
N LYS A 441 69.11 -69.90 -61.08
CA LYS A 441 68.94 -69.61 -62.51
C LYS A 441 70.29 -69.54 -63.23
N GLU A 442 71.30 -68.95 -62.58
CA GLU A 442 72.68 -68.92 -63.08
C GLU A 442 73.29 -70.34 -63.08
N GLN A 443 73.01 -71.15 -62.05
CA GLN A 443 73.34 -72.58 -62.04
C GLN A 443 72.60 -73.36 -63.14
N ALA A 444 71.33 -73.04 -63.42
CA ALA A 444 70.58 -73.65 -64.51
C ALA A 444 71.18 -73.32 -65.89
N LEU A 445 71.66 -72.08 -66.10
CA LEU A 445 72.38 -71.69 -67.33
C LEU A 445 73.73 -72.41 -67.48
N GLN A 446 74.44 -72.71 -66.39
CA GLN A 446 75.63 -73.57 -66.45
C GLN A 446 75.28 -75.03 -66.83
N ILE A 447 74.15 -75.55 -66.35
CA ILE A 447 73.63 -76.87 -66.76
C ILE A 447 73.23 -76.89 -68.24
N GLU A 448 72.62 -75.81 -68.75
CA GLU A 448 72.23 -75.68 -70.16
C GLU A 448 73.45 -75.59 -71.10
N GLN A 449 74.52 -74.91 -70.69
CA GLN A 449 75.78 -74.93 -71.45
C GLN A 449 76.41 -76.33 -71.49
N LEU A 450 76.27 -77.13 -70.42
CA LEU A 450 76.74 -78.52 -70.39
C LEU A 450 75.83 -79.49 -71.18
N SER A 451 74.52 -79.27 -71.24
CA SER A 451 73.59 -80.12 -72.00
C SER A 451 73.80 -80.01 -73.52
N SER A 452 74.28 -78.86 -74.01
CA SER A 452 74.57 -78.62 -75.43
C SER A 452 75.56 -79.60 -76.08
N LYS A 453 76.34 -80.36 -75.28
CA LYS A 453 77.33 -81.36 -75.73
C LYS A 453 76.87 -82.83 -75.63
N LEU A 454 75.64 -83.10 -75.21
CA LEU A 454 75.12 -84.47 -75.01
C LEU A 454 74.37 -85.13 -76.18
N PRO A 455 73.68 -84.43 -77.13
CA PRO A 455 72.75 -85.10 -78.04
C PRO A 455 73.41 -85.89 -79.19
N GLU A 456 74.69 -85.68 -79.50
CA GLU A 456 75.41 -86.46 -80.53
C GLU A 456 75.77 -87.90 -80.07
N MET A 457 75.57 -88.23 -78.79
CA MET A 457 75.90 -89.53 -78.19
C MET A 457 74.69 -90.27 -77.57
N ARG A 458 73.45 -89.84 -77.85
CA ARG A 458 72.22 -90.47 -77.29
C ARG A 458 71.13 -90.85 -78.30
N SER A 459 71.40 -90.72 -79.61
CA SER A 459 70.50 -91.08 -80.71
C SER A 459 70.20 -92.58 -80.89
N GLN A 460 70.38 -93.41 -79.84
CA GLN A 460 70.00 -94.82 -79.78
C GLN A 460 69.26 -95.23 -78.49
N HIS A 461 69.07 -94.35 -77.50
CA HIS A 461 68.44 -94.73 -76.22
C HIS A 461 67.40 -93.75 -75.63
N GLU A 462 67.54 -92.44 -75.84
CA GLU A 462 66.88 -91.47 -74.93
C GLU A 462 65.38 -91.24 -75.18
N PHE A 463 64.89 -91.36 -76.41
CA PHE A 463 63.47 -91.07 -76.72
C PHE A 463 62.51 -92.06 -76.05
N VAL A 464 62.94 -93.32 -75.88
CA VAL A 464 62.19 -94.34 -75.13
C VAL A 464 62.26 -94.08 -73.63
N GLU A 465 63.40 -93.59 -73.11
CA GLU A 465 63.51 -93.21 -71.70
C GLU A 465 62.61 -92.02 -71.36
N GLN A 466 62.51 -91.00 -72.23
CA GLN A 466 61.65 -89.83 -71.98
C GLN A 466 60.14 -90.16 -72.03
N GLU A 467 59.70 -91.06 -72.92
CA GLU A 467 58.29 -91.53 -72.89
C GLU A 467 58.03 -92.43 -71.66
N GLN A 468 58.99 -93.28 -71.27
CA GLN A 468 58.92 -94.01 -70.00
C GLN A 468 58.98 -93.09 -68.78
N GLU A 469 59.67 -91.95 -68.82
CA GLU A 469 59.69 -90.96 -67.75
C GLU A 469 58.36 -90.19 -67.69
N LEU A 470 57.73 -89.86 -68.82
CA LEU A 470 56.36 -89.32 -68.81
C LEU A 470 55.34 -90.33 -68.27
N GLN A 471 55.50 -91.63 -68.57
CA GLN A 471 54.70 -92.69 -67.92
C GLN A 471 55.04 -92.87 -66.43
N ARG A 472 56.30 -92.77 -66.02
CA ARG A 472 56.72 -92.76 -64.60
C ARG A 472 56.21 -91.53 -63.87
N LEU A 473 56.17 -90.35 -64.49
CA LEU A 473 55.67 -89.12 -63.88
C LEU A 473 54.14 -89.11 -63.80
N ARG A 474 53.43 -89.64 -64.81
CA ARG A 474 51.97 -89.87 -64.74
C ARG A 474 51.62 -90.92 -63.69
N SER A 475 52.31 -92.05 -63.64
CA SER A 475 52.08 -93.05 -62.57
C SER A 475 52.53 -92.55 -61.20
N ARG A 476 53.58 -91.72 -61.10
CA ARG A 476 53.97 -91.03 -59.86
C ARG A 476 52.94 -89.98 -59.42
N LEU A 477 52.32 -89.26 -60.36
CA LEU A 477 51.18 -88.38 -60.08
C LEU A 477 49.97 -89.19 -59.63
N GLN A 478 49.60 -90.27 -60.32
CA GLN A 478 48.54 -91.18 -59.91
C GLN A 478 48.81 -91.84 -58.54
N VAL A 479 50.08 -92.08 -58.20
CA VAL A 479 50.53 -92.53 -56.86
C VAL A 479 50.50 -91.39 -55.84
N MET A 480 50.74 -90.14 -56.22
CA MET A 480 50.58 -88.99 -55.32
C MET A 480 49.10 -88.61 -55.14
N GLU A 481 48.25 -88.78 -56.13
CA GLU A 481 46.79 -88.66 -56.06
C GLU A 481 46.20 -89.79 -55.21
N SER A 482 46.63 -91.04 -55.41
CA SER A 482 46.23 -92.13 -54.51
C SER A 482 46.81 -91.97 -53.11
N LYS A 483 47.98 -91.34 -52.95
CA LYS A 483 48.53 -90.94 -51.64
C LYS A 483 47.82 -89.74 -51.02
N ILE A 484 47.27 -88.80 -51.81
CA ILE A 484 46.42 -87.71 -51.33
C ILE A 484 45.05 -88.25 -50.93
N ALA A 485 44.44 -89.12 -51.74
CA ALA A 485 43.21 -89.83 -51.38
C ALA A 485 43.42 -90.73 -50.15
N HIS A 486 44.57 -91.39 -50.04
CA HIS A 486 44.96 -92.14 -48.84
C HIS A 486 45.19 -91.20 -47.65
N LEU A 487 45.83 -90.04 -47.82
CA LEU A 487 46.02 -89.05 -46.74
C LEU A 487 44.70 -88.39 -46.32
N GLN A 488 43.77 -88.19 -47.24
CA GLN A 488 42.40 -87.76 -46.97
C GLN A 488 41.64 -88.88 -46.23
N ASN A 489 41.78 -90.13 -46.65
CA ASN A 489 41.22 -91.30 -45.96
C ASN A 489 41.85 -91.49 -44.56
N THR A 490 43.15 -91.26 -44.36
CA THR A 490 43.74 -91.26 -43.02
C THR A 490 43.34 -90.05 -42.22
N ASN A 491 43.08 -88.88 -42.81
CA ASN A 491 42.51 -87.73 -42.08
C ASN A 491 41.03 -87.95 -41.70
N GLN A 492 40.27 -88.63 -42.57
CA GLN A 492 38.91 -89.11 -42.29
C GLN A 492 38.95 -90.12 -41.14
N MET A 493 39.83 -91.13 -41.21
CA MET A 493 40.08 -92.13 -40.17
C MET A 493 40.64 -91.51 -38.87
N LEU A 494 41.45 -90.45 -38.93
CA LEU A 494 41.93 -89.72 -37.76
C LEU A 494 40.83 -88.87 -37.13
N LYS A 495 39.91 -88.31 -37.93
CA LYS A 495 38.69 -87.67 -37.42
C LYS A 495 37.78 -88.69 -36.75
N GLU A 496 37.48 -89.81 -37.41
CA GLU A 496 36.72 -90.94 -36.85
C GLU A 496 37.40 -91.51 -35.59
N GLN A 497 38.73 -91.62 -35.57
CA GLN A 497 39.50 -91.99 -34.37
C GLN A 497 39.44 -90.93 -33.28
N SER A 498 39.39 -89.64 -33.63
CA SER A 498 39.19 -88.55 -32.67
C SER A 498 37.77 -88.52 -32.10
N GLU A 499 36.75 -88.84 -32.90
CA GLU A 499 35.36 -88.98 -32.48
C GLU A 499 35.16 -90.24 -31.62
N VAL A 500 35.79 -91.35 -31.99
CA VAL A 500 35.86 -92.56 -31.16
C VAL A 500 36.62 -92.28 -29.86
N THR A 501 37.66 -91.44 -29.88
CA THR A 501 38.41 -91.03 -28.67
C THR A 501 37.57 -90.09 -27.79
N ALA A 502 36.86 -89.12 -28.37
CA ALA A 502 35.95 -88.23 -27.65
C ALA A 502 34.76 -89.01 -27.06
N GLY A 503 34.21 -89.96 -27.81
CA GLY A 503 33.18 -90.90 -27.37
C GLY A 503 33.70 -91.86 -26.29
N HIS A 504 34.94 -92.34 -26.40
CA HIS A 504 35.59 -93.13 -25.36
C HIS A 504 35.82 -92.31 -24.09
N GLN A 505 36.31 -91.07 -24.19
CA GLN A 505 36.38 -90.15 -23.05
C GLN A 505 35.00 -89.83 -22.46
N SER A 506 33.95 -89.76 -23.28
CA SER A 506 32.58 -89.56 -22.79
C SER A 506 32.09 -90.77 -22.01
N ARG A 507 32.28 -91.98 -22.56
CA ARG A 507 32.01 -93.24 -21.86
C ARG A 507 32.89 -93.41 -20.61
N GLN A 508 34.14 -92.93 -20.60
CA GLN A 508 34.98 -92.90 -19.40
C GLN A 508 34.42 -91.93 -18.36
N ARG A 509 33.99 -90.72 -18.74
CA ARG A 509 33.36 -89.76 -17.82
C ARG A 509 32.06 -90.31 -17.23
N GLU A 510 31.25 -90.99 -18.05
CA GLU A 510 30.05 -91.71 -17.63
C GLU A 510 30.37 -92.90 -16.72
N THR A 511 31.38 -93.72 -17.06
CA THR A 511 31.89 -94.82 -16.22
C THR A 511 32.38 -94.30 -14.87
N ILE A 512 33.11 -93.18 -14.84
CA ILE A 512 33.59 -92.53 -13.60
C ILE A 512 32.41 -91.97 -12.80
N LYS A 513 31.35 -91.47 -13.44
CA LYS A 513 30.11 -91.07 -12.75
C LYS A 513 29.44 -92.28 -12.10
N LEU A 514 29.22 -93.36 -12.88
CA LEU A 514 28.63 -94.61 -12.39
C LEU A 514 29.48 -95.22 -11.27
N GLN A 515 30.80 -95.28 -11.38
CA GLN A 515 31.70 -95.75 -10.34
C GLN A 515 31.68 -94.87 -9.08
N ARG A 516 31.49 -93.55 -9.20
CA ARG A 516 31.29 -92.65 -8.04
C ARG A 516 29.95 -92.91 -7.36
N GLU A 517 28.92 -93.20 -8.13
CA GLU A 517 27.57 -93.50 -7.66
C GLU A 517 27.50 -94.90 -7.01
N GLU A 518 28.17 -95.89 -7.60
CA GLU A 518 28.44 -97.21 -7.03
C GLU A 518 29.28 -97.11 -5.75
N ASN A 519 30.36 -96.31 -5.72
CA ASN A 519 31.14 -96.08 -4.50
C ASN A 519 30.32 -95.37 -3.40
N LYS A 520 29.33 -94.54 -3.76
CA LYS A 520 28.38 -93.95 -2.80
C LYS A 520 27.43 -95.03 -2.26
N GLN A 521 26.82 -95.83 -3.15
CA GLN A 521 25.96 -96.95 -2.79
C GLN A 521 26.69 -98.01 -1.94
N LEU A 522 27.95 -98.33 -2.25
CA LEU A 522 28.77 -99.26 -1.48
C LEU A 522 29.11 -98.72 -0.08
N ARG A 523 29.30 -97.40 0.09
CA ARG A 523 29.47 -96.79 1.42
C ARG A 523 28.15 -96.80 2.21
N GLU A 524 27.04 -96.51 1.56
CA GLU A 524 25.71 -96.56 2.16
C GLU A 524 25.34 -98.00 2.58
N ALA A 525 25.62 -98.99 1.72
CA ALA A 525 25.47 -100.41 2.01
C ALA A 525 26.46 -100.91 3.08
N GLN A 526 27.70 -100.40 3.12
CA GLN A 526 28.65 -100.71 4.20
C GLN A 526 28.18 -100.14 5.54
N GLN A 527 27.61 -98.93 5.54
CA GLN A 527 27.04 -98.30 6.74
C GLN A 527 25.80 -99.07 7.23
N GLN A 528 24.92 -99.50 6.32
CA GLN A 528 23.80 -100.38 6.63
C GLN A 528 24.29 -101.74 7.16
N TYR A 529 25.27 -102.38 6.51
CA TYR A 529 25.85 -103.64 6.98
C TYR A 529 26.51 -103.51 8.37
N LEU A 530 27.12 -102.37 8.69
CA LEU A 530 27.64 -102.12 10.04
C LEU A 530 26.50 -102.01 11.08
N GLN A 531 25.39 -101.34 10.75
CA GLN A 531 24.21 -101.27 11.61
C GLN A 531 23.52 -102.64 11.76
N GLU A 532 23.40 -103.42 10.69
CA GLU A 532 22.88 -104.79 10.72
C GLU A 532 23.80 -105.72 11.50
N LYS A 533 25.13 -105.61 11.33
CA LYS A 533 26.11 -106.36 12.10
C LYS A 533 26.03 -106.02 13.58
N GLU A 534 25.85 -104.75 13.94
CA GLU A 534 25.65 -104.34 15.33
C GLU A 534 24.36 -104.96 15.91
N GLN A 535 23.24 -104.90 15.18
CA GLN A 535 21.99 -105.56 15.57
C GLN A 535 22.13 -107.09 15.67
N LEU A 536 22.88 -107.72 14.77
CA LEU A 536 23.15 -109.15 14.78
C LEU A 536 24.09 -109.54 15.92
N GLN A 537 25.08 -108.71 16.28
CA GLN A 537 25.90 -108.92 17.48
C GLN A 537 25.07 -108.77 18.75
N GLN A 538 24.15 -107.80 18.82
CA GLN A 538 23.19 -107.68 19.93
C GLN A 538 22.21 -108.86 20.01
N ARG A 539 21.87 -109.51 18.89
CA ARG A 539 21.07 -110.76 18.86
C ARG A 539 21.91 -111.98 19.23
N LEU A 540 23.15 -112.08 18.74
CA LEU A 540 24.07 -113.17 19.06
C LEU A 540 24.44 -113.17 20.53
N ALA A 541 24.73 -112.02 21.15
CA ALA A 541 24.96 -111.93 22.59
C ALA A 541 23.79 -112.49 23.41
N LYS A 542 22.54 -112.20 23.01
CA LYS A 542 21.32 -112.75 23.64
C LYS A 542 21.15 -114.26 23.37
N MET A 543 21.54 -114.73 22.19
CA MET A 543 21.55 -116.16 21.85
C MET A 543 22.66 -116.92 22.58
N GLU A 544 23.82 -116.31 22.82
CA GLU A 544 24.93 -116.87 23.59
C GLU A 544 24.59 -116.89 25.09
N GLU A 545 23.91 -115.88 25.60
CA GLU A 545 23.30 -115.90 26.94
C GLU A 545 22.33 -117.10 27.08
N GLN A 546 21.39 -117.27 26.15
CA GLN A 546 20.46 -118.41 26.11
C GLN A 546 21.16 -119.76 25.91
N LEU A 547 22.16 -119.85 25.03
CA LEU A 547 22.92 -121.09 24.79
C LEU A 547 23.84 -121.43 25.96
N SER A 548 24.37 -120.44 26.70
CA SER A 548 25.11 -120.70 27.93
C SER A 548 24.18 -121.28 29.01
N PHE A 549 22.97 -120.74 29.14
CA PHE A 549 21.92 -121.26 30.02
C PHE A 549 21.53 -122.70 29.66
N VAL A 550 21.24 -122.97 28.38
CA VAL A 550 20.90 -124.32 27.89
C VAL A 550 22.10 -125.28 28.00
N LYS A 551 23.33 -124.84 27.71
CA LYS A 551 24.54 -125.67 27.84
C LYS A 551 24.81 -126.03 29.29
N ASN A 552 24.70 -125.09 30.22
CA ASN A 552 24.86 -125.37 31.65
C ASN A 552 23.81 -126.40 32.15
N ASN A 553 22.57 -126.29 31.67
CA ASN A 553 21.51 -127.27 31.94
C ASN A 553 21.79 -128.65 31.29
N SER A 554 22.31 -128.65 30.05
CA SER A 554 22.60 -129.85 29.26
C SER A 554 23.83 -130.60 29.78
N THR A 555 24.91 -129.90 30.14
CA THR A 555 26.09 -130.47 30.79
C THR A 555 25.70 -131.10 32.13
N SER A 556 24.91 -130.39 32.96
CA SER A 556 24.36 -130.97 34.20
C SER A 556 23.51 -132.22 33.97
N THR A 557 22.96 -132.43 32.77
CA THR A 557 22.17 -133.61 32.40
C THR A 557 23.04 -134.72 31.79
N ILE A 558 24.03 -134.38 30.97
CA ILE A 558 25.01 -135.33 30.40
C ILE A 558 25.88 -135.91 31.51
N GLU A 559 26.31 -135.11 32.50
CA GLU A 559 27.05 -135.61 33.68
C GLU A 559 26.27 -136.73 34.39
N ARG A 560 24.95 -136.55 34.61
CA ARG A 560 24.07 -137.59 35.17
C ARG A 560 23.99 -138.84 34.29
N LEU A 561 23.92 -138.68 32.95
CA LEU A 561 23.81 -139.80 32.01
C LEU A 561 25.14 -140.53 31.78
N THR A 562 26.28 -139.84 31.79
CA THR A 562 27.62 -140.44 31.69
C THR A 562 27.93 -141.27 32.93
N LEU A 563 27.59 -140.78 34.13
CA LEU A 563 27.60 -141.57 35.37
C LEU A 563 26.75 -142.85 35.23
N SER A 564 25.57 -142.75 34.63
CA SER A 564 24.68 -143.91 34.40
C SER A 564 25.21 -144.91 33.36
N ASN A 565 25.84 -144.44 32.27
CA ASN A 565 26.40 -145.32 31.24
C ASN A 565 27.73 -145.96 31.67
N GLN A 566 28.55 -145.26 32.44
CA GLN A 566 29.78 -145.84 33.00
C GLN A 566 29.46 -147.02 33.95
N GLN A 567 28.38 -146.92 34.73
CA GLN A 567 27.82 -148.03 35.52
C GLN A 567 27.31 -149.20 34.65
N ALA A 568 26.90 -148.94 33.40
CA ALA A 568 26.44 -149.97 32.47
C ALA A 568 27.61 -150.66 31.75
N GLN A 569 28.61 -149.92 31.28
CA GLN A 569 29.83 -150.48 30.67
C GLN A 569 30.61 -151.36 31.66
N GLN A 570 30.66 -150.99 32.95
CA GLN A 570 31.22 -151.85 33.99
C GLN A 570 30.54 -153.23 34.05
N ARG A 571 29.22 -153.31 33.82
CA ARG A 571 28.48 -154.58 33.74
C ARG A 571 28.82 -155.35 32.46
N ILE A 572 28.93 -154.66 31.31
CA ILE A 572 29.26 -155.31 30.03
C ILE A 572 30.68 -155.88 30.05
N ALA A 573 31.67 -155.15 30.57
CA ALA A 573 33.04 -155.66 30.70
C ALA A 573 33.10 -156.92 31.58
N THR A 574 32.30 -156.98 32.66
CA THR A 574 32.18 -158.20 33.48
C THR A 574 31.47 -159.36 32.79
N LEU A 575 30.72 -159.13 31.71
CA LEU A 575 30.12 -160.18 30.86
C LEU A 575 31.06 -160.62 29.73
N GLU A 576 31.78 -159.69 29.10
CA GLU A 576 32.78 -160.00 28.06
C GLU A 576 33.96 -160.81 28.63
N GLN A 577 34.36 -160.54 29.88
CA GLN A 577 35.36 -161.34 30.60
C GLN A 577 34.87 -162.76 30.96
N GLN A 578 33.56 -163.04 30.85
CA GLN A 578 32.99 -164.40 30.91
C GLN A 578 33.03 -165.06 29.52
N LEU A 579 32.75 -164.30 28.46
CA LEU A 579 32.75 -164.79 27.07
C LEU A 579 34.14 -165.13 26.53
N SER A 580 35.17 -164.29 26.75
CA SER A 580 36.52 -164.56 26.19
C SER A 580 37.17 -165.82 26.78
N LYS A 581 36.72 -166.27 27.96
CA LYS A 581 37.12 -167.55 28.58
C LYS A 581 36.49 -168.78 27.91
N ALA A 582 35.55 -168.61 26.97
CA ALA A 582 34.84 -169.70 26.31
C ALA A 582 35.47 -170.17 24.98
N GLY A 583 36.49 -169.47 24.45
CA GLY A 583 37.34 -169.97 23.36
C GLY A 583 36.69 -170.08 21.97
N ILE A 584 35.81 -169.13 21.60
CA ILE A 584 35.31 -168.99 20.23
C ILE A 584 36.07 -167.85 19.54
N ALA A 585 36.93 -168.21 18.57
CA ALA A 585 37.95 -167.40 17.90
C ALA A 585 39.19 -167.07 18.78
#